data_AF-A0A7M6DPG7-F1
#
_entry.id   AF-A0A7M6DPG7-F1
#
_cell.length_a   1.000
_cell.length_b   1.000
_cell.length_c   1.000
_cell.angle_alpha   90.00
_cell.angle_beta   90.00
_cell.angle_gamma   90.00
#
_symmetry.space_group_name_H-M   'P 1'
#
loop_
_entity.id
_entity.type
_entity.pdbx_description
1 polymer ?
#
loop_
_entity_poly.entity_id
_entity_poly.type
_entity_poly.pdbx_seq_one_letter_code
_entity_poly.pdbx_strand_id
1 'polypeptide(L)'
;MRHDIEYPCCKDEFYPDITFHIVIARRSLFYLCNLIFPMTVIGMLTMLSFLLPAESGERISLAITLLLAMTVFMLVVADIIPATSDVIPLVGIFFSASMIEMVIMIVVLCYIMRLYHKGPNDPPMPLWMKK
;
A
#
# COMPACT_ATOMS: atom_id res chain seq x y z
N MET A 1 42.49 3.11 6.99
CA MET A 1 43.40 3.36 5.85
C MET A 1 43.49 4.86 5.71
N ARG A 2 44.69 5.42 5.85
CA ARG A 2 44.93 6.86 5.69
C ARG A 2 44.87 7.18 4.20
N HIS A 3 43.94 8.03 3.78
CA HIS A 3 43.91 8.58 2.43
C HIS A 3 44.46 10.00 2.52
N ASP A 4 45.33 10.36 1.57
CA ASP A 4 45.83 11.72 1.42
C ASP A 4 45.10 12.28 0.19
N ILE A 5 44.14 13.19 0.41
CA ILE A 5 43.31 13.81 -0.64
C ILE A 5 43.79 15.24 -0.89
N GLU A 6 43.95 15.61 -2.16
CA GLU A 6 44.27 16.97 -2.57
C GLU A 6 42.97 17.75 -2.80
N TYR A 7 42.73 18.79 -2.01
CA TYR A 7 41.52 19.61 -2.15
C TYR A 7 41.72 20.70 -3.21
N PRO A 8 40.71 20.97 -4.06
CA PRO A 8 40.83 21.94 -5.15
C PRO A 8 41.09 23.39 -4.68
N CYS A 9 40.94 23.67 -3.39
CA CYS A 9 41.22 24.98 -2.79
C CYS A 9 42.69 25.24 -2.46
N CYS A 10 43.52 24.19 -2.29
CA CYS A 10 44.93 24.29 -1.90
C CYS A 10 45.73 23.23 -2.67
N LYS A 11 46.15 23.57 -3.89
CA LYS A 11 47.09 22.74 -4.66
C LYS A 11 48.44 22.74 -3.93
N ASP A 12 49.08 21.57 -3.86
CA ASP A 12 50.36 21.31 -3.17
C ASP A 12 50.31 21.05 -1.63
N GLU A 13 49.14 20.92 -0.99
CA GLU A 13 49.04 20.46 0.41
C GLU A 13 48.16 19.20 0.58
N PHE A 14 48.76 18.13 1.11
CA PHE A 14 48.06 16.87 1.42
C PHE A 14 47.54 16.86 2.86
N TYR A 15 46.23 16.78 3.02
CA TYR A 15 45.58 16.65 4.32
C TYR A 15 45.21 15.19 4.58
N PRO A 16 45.72 14.56 5.66
CA PRO A 16 45.38 13.19 5.98
C PRO A 16 43.95 13.10 6.52
N ASP A 17 43.08 12.37 5.82
CA ASP A 17 41.75 12.07 6.31
C ASP A 17 41.68 10.64 6.89
N ILE A 18 40.81 10.47 7.89
CA ILE A 18 40.49 9.16 8.46
C ILE A 18 39.02 8.90 8.18
N THR A 19 38.75 8.28 7.03
CA THR A 19 37.40 7.83 6.68
C THR A 19 37.08 6.49 7.34
N PHE A 20 36.07 6.47 8.20
CA PHE A 20 35.50 5.24 8.78
C PHE A 20 34.33 4.76 7.94
N HIS A 21 34.47 3.62 7.28
CA HIS A 21 33.37 2.97 6.55
C HIS A 21 32.49 2.18 7.51
N ILE A 22 31.37 2.77 7.93
CA ILE A 22 30.37 2.09 8.75
C ILE A 22 29.39 1.36 7.81
N VAL A 23 29.50 0.04 7.73
CA VAL A 23 28.57 -0.79 6.95
C VAL A 23 27.38 -1.16 7.83
N ILE A 24 26.26 -0.46 7.64
CA ILE A 24 25.01 -0.71 8.37
C ILE A 24 24.10 -1.60 7.51
N ALA A 25 23.89 -2.85 7.92
CA ALA A 25 22.94 -3.74 7.26
C ALA A 25 21.52 -3.54 7.82
N ARG A 26 20.61 -3.00 6.99
CA ARG A 26 19.18 -2.88 7.36
C ARG A 26 18.47 -4.24 7.21
N ARG A 27 17.91 -4.77 8.29
CA ARG A 27 16.95 -5.90 8.22
C ARG A 27 15.54 -5.39 7.93
N SER A 28 15.28 -4.96 6.69
CA SER A 28 13.96 -4.44 6.30
C SER A 28 12.86 -5.52 6.30
N LEU A 29 13.23 -6.79 6.08
CA LEU A 29 12.28 -7.90 5.94
C LEU A 29 11.37 -8.10 7.15
N PHE A 30 11.87 -7.98 8.37
CA PHE A 30 11.05 -8.13 9.58
C PHE A 30 10.01 -7.01 9.71
N TYR A 31 10.41 -5.78 9.37
CA TYR A 31 9.53 -4.61 9.40
C TYR A 31 8.47 -4.68 8.29
N LEU A 32 8.89 -5.06 7.08
CA LEU A 32 8.01 -5.32 5.94
C LEU A 32 7.00 -6.44 6.22
N CYS A 33 7.40 -7.56 6.81
CA CYS A 33 6.46 -8.63 7.20
C CYS A 33 5.38 -8.13 8.16
N ASN A 34 5.75 -7.27 9.12
CA ASN A 34 4.80 -6.69 10.07
C ASN A 34 3.82 -5.69 9.40
N LEU A 35 4.22 -5.09 8.28
CA LEU A 35 3.38 -4.24 7.42
C LEU A 35 2.57 -5.03 6.37
N ILE A 36 3.03 -6.21 5.95
CA ILE A 36 2.30 -7.08 5.00
C ILE A 36 1.17 -7.81 5.72
N PHE A 37 1.37 -8.22 6.97
CA PHE A 37 0.34 -8.86 7.79
C PHE A 37 -1.00 -8.09 7.79
N PRO A 38 -1.06 -6.78 8.10
CA PRO A 38 -2.33 -6.04 8.07
C PRO A 38 -2.96 -6.00 6.67
N MET A 39 -2.18 -5.87 5.59
CA MET A 39 -2.75 -5.91 4.23
C MET A 39 -3.42 -7.25 3.91
N THR A 40 -2.79 -8.37 4.28
CA THR A 40 -3.40 -9.70 4.05
C THR A 40 -4.67 -9.90 4.88
N VAL A 41 -4.74 -9.33 6.08
CA VAL A 41 -5.94 -9.35 6.93
C VAL A 41 -7.06 -8.53 6.30
N ILE A 42 -6.76 -7.34 5.77
CA ILE A 42 -7.75 -6.50 5.08
C ILE A 42 -8.24 -7.19 3.79
N GLY A 43 -7.35 -7.77 2.99
CA GLY A 43 -7.72 -8.58 1.82
C GLY A 43 -8.61 -9.78 2.17
N MET A 44 -8.35 -10.46 3.29
CA MET A 44 -9.24 -11.53 3.78
C MET A 44 -10.60 -10.99 4.25
N LEU A 45 -10.64 -9.85 4.96
CA LEU A 45 -11.87 -9.22 5.41
C LEU A 45 -12.74 -8.74 4.25
N THR A 46 -12.13 -8.29 3.16
CA THR A 46 -12.87 -7.88 1.96
C THR A 46 -13.54 -9.07 1.28
N MET A 47 -12.84 -10.20 1.13
CA MET A 47 -13.42 -11.46 0.66
C MET A 47 -14.53 -11.96 1.60
N LEU A 48 -14.32 -11.87 2.91
CA LEU A 48 -15.32 -12.27 3.91
C LEU A 48 -16.56 -11.36 3.88
N SER A 49 -16.39 -10.06 3.61
CA SER A 49 -17.49 -9.09 3.46
C SER A 49 -18.39 -9.38 2.24
N PHE A 50 -17.88 -10.05 1.20
CA PHE A 50 -18.72 -10.59 0.13
C PHE A 50 -19.46 -11.86 0.52
N LEU A 51 -18.88 -12.65 1.43
CA LEU A 51 -19.44 -13.92 1.89
C LEU A 51 -20.49 -13.76 2.98
N LEU A 52 -20.37 -12.72 3.83
CA LEU A 52 -21.31 -12.41 4.90
C LEU A 52 -22.45 -11.53 4.35
N PRO A 53 -23.71 -12.00 4.35
CA PRO A 53 -24.86 -11.19 3.98
C PRO A 53 -25.23 -10.27 5.16
N ALA A 54 -24.40 -9.27 5.44
CA ALA A 54 -24.72 -8.24 6.44
C ALA A 54 -25.85 -7.34 5.90
N GLU A 55 -26.84 -7.08 6.76
CA GLU A 55 -28.02 -6.24 6.50
C GLU A 55 -27.63 -4.92 5.82
N SER A 56 -28.35 -4.58 4.74
CA SER A 56 -27.95 -3.75 3.58
C SER A 56 -27.22 -2.41 3.80
N GLY A 57 -27.22 -1.83 5.00
CA GLY A 57 -26.46 -0.60 5.32
C GLY A 57 -25.06 -0.86 5.87
N GLU A 58 -24.89 -1.92 6.66
CA GLU A 58 -23.62 -2.21 7.35
C GLU A 58 -22.53 -2.61 6.35
N ARG A 59 -22.89 -3.40 5.32
CA ARG A 59 -21.96 -3.81 4.26
C ARG A 59 -21.33 -2.64 3.51
N ILE A 60 -22.10 -1.58 3.25
CA ILE A 60 -21.64 -0.40 2.51
C ILE A 60 -20.64 0.40 3.36
N SER A 61 -20.98 0.61 4.63
CA SER A 61 -20.10 1.27 5.60
C SER A 61 -18.80 0.48 5.80
N LEU A 62 -18.89 -0.85 5.90
CA LEU A 62 -17.73 -1.74 5.96
C LEU A 62 -16.86 -1.66 4.69
N ALA A 63 -17.46 -1.60 3.49
CA ALA A 63 -16.70 -1.46 2.25
C ALA A 63 -15.92 -0.13 2.19
N ILE A 64 -16.54 0.99 2.59
CA ILE A 64 -15.90 2.32 2.60
C ILE A 64 -14.74 2.36 3.60
N THR A 65 -14.96 1.83 4.81
CA THR A 65 -13.92 1.79 5.85
C THR A 65 -12.73 0.91 5.46
N LEU A 66 -12.96 -0.22 4.78
CA LEU A 66 -11.88 -1.06 4.23
C LEU A 66 -11.10 -0.34 3.13
N LEU A 67 -11.77 0.40 2.24
CA LEU A 67 -11.13 1.17 1.16
C LEU A 67 -10.25 2.30 1.71
N LEU A 68 -10.75 3.01 2.73
CA LEU A 68 -9.97 4.02 3.46
C LEU A 68 -8.77 3.40 4.17
N ALA A 69 -8.96 2.29 4.88
CA ALA A 69 -7.87 1.60 5.58
C ALA A 69 -6.75 1.18 4.61
N MET A 70 -7.09 0.56 3.48
CA MET A 70 -6.11 0.18 2.44
C MET A 70 -5.32 1.38 1.91
N THR A 71 -6.02 2.48 1.61
CA THR A 71 -5.39 3.71 1.11
C THR A 71 -4.41 4.29 2.13
N VAL A 72 -4.80 4.35 3.40
CA VAL A 72 -3.94 4.86 4.48
C VAL A 72 -2.71 3.95 4.68
N PHE A 73 -2.89 2.63 4.72
CA PHE A 73 -1.77 1.70 4.82
C PHE A 73 -0.82 1.83 3.64
N MET A 74 -1.36 1.97 2.42
CA MET A 74 -0.56 2.17 1.22
C MET A 74 0.26 3.46 1.28
N LEU A 75 -0.33 4.57 1.75
CA LEU A 75 0.37 5.85 1.93
C LEU A 75 1.49 5.73 2.96
N VAL A 76 1.22 5.10 4.12
CA VAL A 76 2.24 4.86 5.15
C VAL A 76 3.40 4.03 4.59
N VAL A 77 3.10 2.99 3.80
CA VAL A 77 4.10 2.17 3.13
C VAL A 77 4.91 3.00 2.13
N ALA A 78 4.25 3.86 1.33
CA ALA A 78 4.91 4.75 0.39
C ALA A 78 5.81 5.80 1.06
N ASP A 79 5.47 6.28 2.26
CA ASP A 79 6.30 7.22 3.03
C ASP A 79 7.51 6.53 3.68
N ILE A 80 7.36 5.28 4.11
CA ILE A 80 8.45 4.50 4.74
C ILE A 80 9.46 4.00 3.70
N ILE A 81 9.01 3.69 2.49
CA ILE A 81 9.87 3.25 1.40
C ILE A 81 10.48 4.49 0.75
N PRO A 82 11.80 4.76 0.88
CA PRO A 82 12.41 5.82 0.10
C PRO A 82 12.22 5.51 -1.38
N ALA A 83 11.96 6.54 -2.21
CA ALA A 83 11.88 6.41 -3.67
C ALA A 83 13.28 6.08 -4.24
N THR A 84 13.75 4.85 -4.02
CA THR A 84 15.01 4.34 -4.52
C THR A 84 14.75 3.58 -5.80
N SER A 85 15.25 4.15 -6.91
CA SER A 85 15.04 3.72 -8.29
C SER A 85 15.63 2.35 -8.65
N ASP A 86 16.52 1.78 -7.82
CA ASP A 86 17.45 0.77 -8.34
C ASP A 86 17.27 -0.68 -7.87
N VAL A 87 16.58 -1.00 -6.76
CA VAL A 87 16.55 -2.39 -6.25
C VAL A 87 15.34 -2.75 -5.37
N ILE A 88 14.14 -3.00 -5.92
CA ILE A 88 13.08 -3.59 -5.07
C ILE A 88 12.13 -4.56 -5.81
N PRO A 89 12.61 -5.75 -6.19
CA PRO A 89 11.75 -6.76 -6.84
C PRO A 89 10.59 -7.22 -5.94
N LEU A 90 10.81 -7.41 -4.63
CA LEU A 90 9.77 -7.92 -3.73
C LEU A 90 8.71 -6.87 -3.36
N VAL A 91 9.14 -5.64 -3.04
CA VAL A 91 8.23 -4.53 -2.71
C VAL A 91 7.46 -4.08 -3.95
N GLY A 92 8.08 -4.13 -5.13
CA GLY A 92 7.40 -3.86 -6.40
C GLY A 92 6.23 -4.82 -6.66
N ILE A 93 6.41 -6.13 -6.39
CA ILE A 93 5.33 -7.13 -6.52
C ILE A 93 4.21 -6.88 -5.49
N PHE A 94 4.55 -6.49 -4.26
CA PHE A 94 3.56 -6.16 -3.25
C PHE A 94 2.76 -4.89 -3.61
N PHE A 95 3.44 -3.86 -4.12
CA PHE A 95 2.80 -2.61 -4.52
C PHE A 95 1.91 -2.82 -5.75
N SER A 96 2.32 -3.64 -6.70
CA SER A 96 1.49 -4.00 -7.86
C SER A 96 0.26 -4.83 -7.46
N ALA A 97 0.40 -5.77 -6.52
CA ALA A 97 -0.74 -6.49 -5.95
C ALA A 97 -1.72 -5.55 -5.23
N SER A 98 -1.20 -4.62 -4.43
CA SER A 98 -2.00 -3.63 -3.70
C SER A 98 -2.76 -2.68 -4.65
N MET A 99 -2.13 -2.28 -5.76
CA MET A 99 -2.78 -1.48 -6.80
C MET A 99 -3.95 -2.22 -7.46
N ILE A 100 -3.80 -3.51 -7.75
CA ILE A 100 -4.88 -4.34 -8.31
C ILE A 100 -6.04 -4.46 -7.31
N GLU A 101 -5.73 -4.68 -6.03
CA GLU A 101 -6.74 -4.75 -4.98
C GLU A 101 -7.53 -3.44 -4.86
N MET A 102 -6.85 -2.29 -4.91
CA MET A 102 -7.48 -0.97 -4.90
C MET A 102 -8.45 -0.76 -6.08
N VAL A 103 -8.08 -1.22 -7.28
CA VAL A 103 -8.97 -1.15 -8.45
C VAL A 103 -10.23 -1.99 -8.23
N ILE A 104 -10.09 -3.20 -7.67
CA ILE A 104 -11.24 -4.06 -7.36
C ILE A 104 -12.17 -3.38 -6.36
N MET A 105 -11.63 -2.76 -5.29
CA MET A 105 -12.44 -2.03 -4.31
C MET A 105 -13.20 -0.85 -4.91
N ILE A 106 -12.58 -0.09 -5.81
CA ILE A 106 -13.23 1.04 -6.48
C ILE A 106 -14.39 0.56 -7.35
N VAL A 107 -14.21 -0.52 -8.13
CA VAL A 107 -15.29 -1.09 -8.97
C VAL A 107 -16.47 -1.53 -8.11
N VAL A 108 -16.19 -2.18 -6.98
CA VAL A 108 -17.19 -2.64 -6.01
C VAL A 108 -17.91 -1.45 -5.38
N LEU A 109 -17.18 -0.43 -4.94
CA LEU A 109 -17.78 0.78 -4.37
C LEU A 109 -18.68 1.48 -5.39
N CYS A 110 -18.25 1.60 -6.65
CA CYS A 110 -19.07 2.14 -7.73
C CYS A 110 -20.35 1.32 -7.97
N TYR A 111 -20.24 -0.01 -7.95
CA TYR A 111 -21.41 -0.89 -8.06
C TYR A 111 -22.38 -0.71 -6.89
N ILE A 112 -21.86 -0.64 -5.67
CA ILE A 112 -22.65 -0.40 -4.45
C ILE A 112 -23.30 0.98 -4.48
N MET A 113 -22.54 2.03 -4.82
CA MET A 113 -23.06 3.39 -4.98
C MET A 113 -24.19 3.42 -6.01
N ARG A 114 -24.06 2.70 -7.13
CA ARG A 114 -25.11 2.58 -8.14
C ARG A 114 -26.34 1.84 -7.62
N LEU A 115 -26.18 0.81 -6.80
CA LEU A 115 -27.31 0.12 -6.16
C LEU A 115 -27.99 0.99 -5.10
N TYR A 116 -27.22 1.75 -4.32
CA TYR A 116 -27.72 2.62 -3.26
C TYR A 116 -28.48 3.84 -3.82
N HIS A 117 -27.97 4.44 -4.90
CA HIS A 117 -28.60 5.58 -5.58
C HIS A 117 -29.68 5.19 -6.60
N LYS A 118 -30.26 3.97 -6.54
CA LYS A 118 -31.41 3.63 -7.38
C LYS A 118 -32.58 4.58 -7.10
N GLY A 119 -32.83 5.49 -8.03
CA GLY A 119 -33.96 6.41 -7.98
C GLY A 119 -35.27 5.71 -8.36
N PRO A 120 -36.43 6.31 -8.04
CA PRO A 120 -37.77 5.74 -8.28
C PRO A 120 -38.10 5.44 -9.77
N ASN A 121 -37.25 5.83 -10.72
CA ASN A 121 -37.40 5.60 -12.17
C ASN A 121 -36.48 4.52 -12.75
N ASP A 122 -35.64 3.86 -11.93
CA ASP A 122 -34.82 2.74 -12.42
C ASP A 122 -35.65 1.44 -12.55
N PRO A 123 -35.35 0.58 -13.54
CA PRO A 123 -36.04 -0.70 -13.70
C PRO A 123 -35.99 -1.52 -12.40
N PRO A 124 -37.08 -2.24 -12.06
CA PRO A 124 -37.21 -2.92 -10.78
C PRO A 124 -36.02 -3.85 -10.55
N MET A 125 -35.54 -3.88 -9.31
CA MET A 125 -34.43 -4.75 -8.89
C MET A 125 -34.72 -6.18 -9.38
N PRO A 126 -33.87 -6.76 -10.22
CA PRO A 126 -34.21 -7.99 -10.89
C PRO A 126 -34.24 -9.14 -9.87
N LEU A 127 -35.22 -10.04 -10.04
CA LEU A 127 -35.65 -11.03 -9.05
C LEU A 127 -34.56 -11.96 -8.50
N TRP A 128 -33.44 -12.10 -9.21
CA TRP A 128 -32.27 -12.89 -8.78
C TRP A 128 -31.49 -12.25 -7.62
N MET A 129 -31.73 -10.98 -7.31
CA MET A 129 -31.15 -10.28 -6.15
C MET A 129 -32.07 -10.28 -4.92
N LYS A 130 -33.28 -10.86 -5.03
CA LYS A 130 -34.32 -10.84 -3.99
C LYS A 130 -34.38 -12.12 -3.15
N LYS A 131 -33.29 -12.88 -3.09
CA LYS A 131 -33.17 -14.14 -2.36
C LYS A 131 -31.82 -14.23 -1.68
#